data_AF-A0A367FML4-F1
#
_entry.id   AF-A0A367FML4-F1
#
_cell.length_a   1.000
_cell.length_b   1.000
_cell.length_c   1.000
_cell.angle_alpha   90.00
_cell.angle_beta   90.00
_cell.angle_gamma   90.00
#
_symmetry.space_group_name_H-M   'P 1'
#
loop_
_entity.id
_entity.type
_entity.pdbx_description
1 polymer ?
#
loop_
_entity_poly.entity_id
_entity_poly.type
_entity_poly.pdbx_seq_one_letter_code
_entity_poly.pdbx_strand_id
1 'polypeptide(L)'
;MSADKLDVYRSKRDAARTPEPVPGPGPLPRGRDDTFVVQEHHARRLHWDFRLERDGVLVSWAIPKGLPLDPKTNHLAVHTEDHPLEYAGFEGEISKGEYGAGLVLIWDRGTYETEKWTEREVKVVLHGSRTSGRYVLFPTNGKNWMIHRMDPPPPEASRPLGEGLLPMLPEPRKRIPRDQRAYGFEFDLGGDRALLAVQNGETRLIAADGGPVPAEKTPDLGGLPKALLDLPAVLDGQIADVSGTPVFMIYDLLHLDGGALLDRSYENRRRTLDYLKLNGDRWQTTPWFPADGKPVLKVAHQRGFPAIFAKRLTSPYLPGMRSPYWLTIPTRTAP
;
A
#
# COMPACT_ATOMS: atom_id res chain seq x y z
N MET A 1 28.76 -13.69 -27.70
CA MET A 1 27.34 -13.29 -27.56
C MET A 1 27.10 -13.07 -26.08
N SER A 2 26.61 -11.89 -25.69
CA SER A 2 26.15 -11.68 -24.31
C SER A 2 25.14 -12.78 -23.98
N ALA A 3 25.25 -13.40 -22.81
CA ALA A 3 24.17 -14.26 -22.31
C ALA A 3 22.87 -13.47 -22.29
N ASP A 4 21.76 -14.12 -22.61
CA ASP A 4 20.45 -13.50 -22.63
C ASP A 4 20.02 -13.14 -21.21
N LYS A 5 20.00 -11.84 -20.90
CA LYS A 5 19.72 -11.34 -19.54
C LYS A 5 18.33 -11.71 -19.02
N LEU A 6 17.37 -11.98 -19.92
CA LEU A 6 15.98 -12.30 -19.56
C LEU A 6 15.69 -13.81 -19.51
N ASP A 7 16.69 -14.68 -19.67
CA ASP A 7 16.50 -16.12 -19.67
C ASP A 7 15.92 -16.65 -18.34
N VAL A 8 16.48 -16.19 -17.22
CA VAL A 8 15.98 -16.52 -15.88
C VAL A 8 14.58 -15.93 -15.65
N TYR A 9 14.29 -14.75 -16.22
CA TYR A 9 12.97 -14.16 -16.13
C TYR A 9 11.93 -15.03 -16.82
N ARG A 10 12.14 -15.36 -18.10
CA ARG A 10 11.21 -16.14 -18.91
C ARG A 10 11.00 -17.55 -18.37
N SER A 11 12.06 -18.23 -17.92
CA SER A 11 11.95 -19.60 -17.39
C SER A 11 11.08 -19.72 -16.13
N LYS A 12 10.79 -18.60 -15.45
CA LYS A 12 9.93 -18.55 -14.26
C LYS A 12 8.47 -18.19 -14.56
N ARG A 13 8.13 -17.81 -15.79
CA ARG A 13 6.78 -17.37 -16.17
C ARG A 13 6.14 -18.30 -17.18
N ASP A 14 4.84 -18.49 -17.03
CA ASP A 14 3.99 -19.05 -18.07
C ASP A 14 3.13 -17.92 -18.65
N ALA A 15 3.44 -17.49 -19.88
CA ALA A 15 2.76 -16.38 -20.56
C ALA A 15 1.26 -16.62 -20.77
N ALA A 16 0.78 -17.86 -20.66
CA ALA A 16 -0.65 -18.16 -20.72
C ALA A 16 -1.38 -17.98 -19.37
N ARG A 17 -0.63 -17.82 -18.27
CA ARG A 17 -1.16 -17.81 -16.90
C ARG A 17 -0.87 -16.53 -16.13
N THR A 18 0.25 -15.87 -16.43
CA THR A 18 0.61 -14.59 -15.78
C THR A 18 0.11 -13.40 -16.61
N PRO A 19 -0.41 -12.34 -15.96
CA PRO A 19 -0.66 -11.07 -16.63
C PRO A 19 0.63 -10.24 -16.85
N GLU A 20 1.78 -10.71 -16.35
CA GLU A 20 3.07 -10.05 -16.53
C GLU A 20 3.51 -10.03 -18.01
N PRO A 21 4.26 -9.00 -18.46
CA PRO A 21 4.82 -8.97 -19.81
C PRO A 21 5.95 -10.00 -19.98
N VAL A 22 5.79 -10.93 -20.92
CA VAL A 22 6.80 -11.97 -21.23
C VAL A 22 7.25 -11.83 -22.69
N PRO A 23 8.23 -10.94 -22.99
CA PRO A 23 8.72 -10.78 -24.35
C PRO A 23 9.46 -12.03 -24.82
N GLY A 24 9.35 -12.35 -26.12
CA GLY A 24 10.07 -13.47 -26.73
C GLY A 24 11.60 -13.29 -26.70
N PRO A 25 12.37 -14.34 -27.07
CA PRO A 25 13.81 -14.23 -27.23
C PRO A 25 14.14 -13.26 -28.37
N GLY A 26 15.21 -12.48 -28.22
CA GLY A 26 15.60 -11.49 -29.21
C GLY A 26 16.58 -10.44 -28.67
N PRO A 27 17.00 -9.49 -29.51
CA PRO A 27 17.79 -8.36 -29.04
C PRO A 27 16.98 -7.56 -28.01
N LEU A 28 17.63 -7.22 -26.89
CA LEU A 28 17.04 -6.36 -25.88
C LEU A 28 16.75 -4.97 -26.46
N PRO A 29 15.64 -4.32 -26.03
CA PRO A 29 15.35 -2.95 -26.44
C PRO A 29 16.47 -2.00 -25.98
N ARG A 30 16.71 -0.92 -26.74
CA ARG A 30 17.59 0.17 -26.31
C ARG A 30 16.75 1.23 -25.61
N GLY A 31 17.00 1.41 -24.33
CA GLY A 31 16.48 2.54 -23.58
C GLY A 31 17.53 3.64 -23.40
N ARG A 32 17.31 4.51 -22.42
CA ARG A 32 18.20 5.63 -22.07
C ARG A 32 19.04 5.35 -20.81
N ASP A 33 18.81 4.20 -20.17
CA ASP A 33 19.41 3.85 -18.88
C ASP A 33 19.14 4.89 -17.78
N ASP A 34 17.96 5.50 -17.83
CA ASP A 34 17.57 6.58 -16.91
C ASP A 34 16.22 6.33 -16.23
N THR A 35 15.49 5.25 -16.53
CA THR A 35 14.20 4.96 -15.87
C THR A 35 14.40 4.18 -14.57
N PHE A 36 13.66 4.55 -13.52
CA PHE A 36 13.48 3.68 -12.37
C PHE A 36 11.99 3.44 -12.08
N VAL A 37 11.71 2.31 -11.46
CA VAL A 37 10.41 2.01 -10.87
C VAL A 37 10.61 1.38 -9.50
N VAL A 38 9.70 1.69 -8.59
CA VAL A 38 9.53 0.97 -7.33
C VAL A 38 8.13 0.39 -7.32
N GLN A 39 8.01 -0.93 -7.22
CA GLN A 39 6.72 -1.61 -7.14
C GLN A 39 6.50 -2.15 -5.72
N GLU A 40 5.35 -1.84 -5.15
CA GLU A 40 4.85 -2.45 -3.91
C GLU A 40 4.30 -3.83 -4.24
N HIS A 41 4.91 -4.88 -3.68
CA HIS A 41 4.57 -6.26 -3.97
C HIS A 41 4.04 -6.99 -2.74
N HIS A 42 2.73 -7.25 -2.75
CA HIS A 42 2.04 -8.03 -1.74
C HIS A 42 2.10 -9.53 -2.06
N ALA A 43 3.31 -10.08 -2.06
CA ALA A 43 3.54 -11.51 -2.21
C ALA A 43 3.27 -12.25 -0.88
N ARG A 44 3.99 -13.35 -0.62
CA ARG A 44 3.97 -14.02 0.70
C ARG A 44 4.32 -13.07 1.85
N ARG A 45 5.16 -12.07 1.56
CA ARG A 45 5.51 -10.96 2.44
C ARG A 45 5.51 -9.68 1.62
N LEU A 46 5.06 -8.58 2.23
CA LEU A 46 5.18 -7.25 1.65
C LEU A 46 6.66 -6.90 1.46
N HIS A 47 6.99 -6.37 0.29
CA HIS A 47 8.29 -5.79 -0.03
C HIS A 47 8.15 -4.83 -1.21
N TRP A 48 9.21 -4.07 -1.48
CA TRP A 48 9.29 -3.15 -2.62
C TRP A 48 10.32 -3.66 -3.61
N ASP A 49 9.90 -3.93 -4.84
CA ASP A 49 10.83 -4.18 -5.93
C ASP A 49 11.36 -2.86 -6.47
N PHE A 50 12.61 -2.55 -6.16
CA PHE A 50 13.32 -1.42 -6.74
C PHE A 50 14.05 -1.85 -7.99
N ARG A 51 13.81 -1.13 -9.09
CA ARG A 51 14.30 -1.50 -10.41
C ARG A 51 14.89 -0.30 -11.13
N LEU A 52 16.04 -0.51 -11.75
CA LEU A 52 16.77 0.48 -12.53
C LEU A 52 16.94 -0.04 -13.96
N GLU A 53 16.52 0.75 -14.94
CA GLU A 53 16.78 0.48 -16.34
C GLU A 53 18.29 0.52 -16.61
N ARG A 54 18.85 -0.57 -17.11
CA ARG A 54 20.26 -0.66 -17.51
C ARG A 54 20.43 -1.67 -18.63
N ASP A 55 21.11 -1.28 -19.70
CA ASP A 55 21.46 -2.15 -20.84
C ASP A 55 20.25 -2.93 -21.41
N GLY A 56 19.08 -2.28 -21.48
CA GLY A 56 17.87 -2.86 -22.05
C GLY A 56 17.07 -3.79 -21.14
N VAL A 57 17.40 -3.87 -19.86
CA VAL A 57 16.61 -4.58 -18.83
C VAL A 57 16.40 -3.72 -17.59
N LEU A 58 15.53 -4.16 -16.69
CA LEU A 58 15.35 -3.64 -15.36
C LEU A 58 16.15 -4.48 -14.36
N VAL A 59 17.30 -3.97 -13.94
CA VAL A 59 18.11 -4.58 -12.87
C VAL A 59 17.39 -4.36 -11.55
N SER A 60 17.16 -5.43 -10.79
CA SER A 60 16.09 -5.46 -9.80
C SER A 60 16.54 -5.96 -8.42
N TRP A 61 16.01 -5.32 -7.38
CA TRP A 61 16.18 -5.71 -5.99
C TRP A 61 14.85 -5.71 -5.24
N ALA A 62 14.57 -6.78 -4.50
CA ALA A 62 13.49 -6.82 -3.53
C ALA A 62 13.95 -6.22 -2.19
N ILE A 63 13.26 -5.18 -1.71
CA ILE A 63 13.61 -4.42 -0.52
C ILE A 63 12.49 -4.57 0.52
N PRO A 64 12.64 -5.43 1.55
CA PRO A 64 11.55 -5.76 2.47
C PRO A 64 11.01 -4.61 3.31
N LYS A 65 11.81 -3.55 3.51
CA LYS A 65 11.46 -2.37 4.33
C LYS A 65 11.36 -1.08 3.51
N GLY A 66 11.18 -1.19 2.20
CA GLY A 66 11.14 -0.01 1.32
C GLY A 66 12.49 0.68 1.18
N LEU A 67 12.56 1.77 0.40
CA LEU A 67 13.78 2.56 0.30
C LEU A 67 13.98 3.36 1.60
N PRO A 68 15.21 3.43 2.16
CA PRO A 68 15.45 4.12 3.41
C PRO A 68 15.25 5.63 3.25
N LEU A 69 14.43 6.23 4.12
CA LEU A 69 14.28 7.69 4.23
C LEU A 69 15.32 8.32 5.16
N ASP A 70 15.77 7.59 6.18
CA ASP A 70 16.81 8.03 7.13
C ASP A 70 18.19 7.52 6.70
N PRO A 71 19.18 8.40 6.43
CA PRO A 71 20.54 7.99 6.07
C PRO A 71 21.26 7.24 7.21
N LYS A 72 20.74 7.23 8.44
CA LYS A 72 21.34 6.46 9.54
C LYS A 72 21.03 4.97 9.49
N THR A 73 20.09 4.55 8.63
CA THR A 73 19.63 3.16 8.55
C THR A 73 19.82 2.61 7.14
N ASN A 74 20.41 1.42 7.04
CA ASN A 74 20.52 0.69 5.79
C ASN A 74 19.40 -0.35 5.71
N HIS A 75 18.80 -0.51 4.53
CA HIS A 75 17.79 -1.55 4.29
C HIS A 75 18.39 -2.69 3.46
N LEU A 76 17.98 -3.93 3.76
CA LEU A 76 18.34 -5.09 2.94
C LEU A 76 17.71 -4.95 1.55
N ALA A 77 18.50 -5.18 0.50
CA ALA A 77 18.08 -5.22 -0.88
C ALA A 77 18.52 -6.56 -1.49
N VAL A 78 17.60 -7.46 -1.78
CA VAL A 78 17.92 -8.79 -2.33
C VAL A 78 17.87 -8.72 -3.84
N HIS A 79 19.00 -8.94 -4.51
CA HIS A 79 19.08 -8.94 -5.97
C HIS A 79 18.22 -10.07 -6.56
N THR A 80 17.29 -9.72 -7.45
CA THR A 80 16.39 -10.64 -8.16
C THR A 80 16.82 -10.79 -9.62
N GLU A 81 16.12 -11.60 -10.41
CA GLU A 81 16.38 -11.64 -11.85
C GLU A 81 16.08 -10.30 -12.54
N ASP A 82 16.75 -10.03 -13.65
CA ASP A 82 16.44 -8.87 -14.49
C ASP A 82 15.02 -8.99 -15.08
N HIS A 83 14.33 -7.86 -15.21
CA HIS A 83 12.97 -7.81 -15.76
C HIS A 83 12.96 -7.09 -17.11
N PRO A 84 12.00 -7.39 -18.01
CA PRO A 84 11.87 -6.64 -19.26
C PRO A 84 11.45 -5.19 -18.98
N LEU A 85 11.85 -4.24 -19.85
CA LEU A 85 11.52 -2.82 -19.67
C LEU A 85 10.00 -2.56 -19.56
N GLU A 86 9.20 -3.32 -20.29
CA GLU A 86 7.72 -3.26 -20.24
C GLU A 86 7.17 -3.51 -18.83
N TYR A 87 7.90 -4.26 -17.99
CA TYR A 87 7.52 -4.54 -16.61
C TYR A 87 7.49 -3.28 -15.74
N ALA A 88 8.17 -2.21 -16.14
CA ALA A 88 8.14 -0.93 -15.41
C ALA A 88 6.74 -0.29 -15.37
N GLY A 89 5.88 -0.64 -16.33
CA GLY A 89 4.49 -0.19 -16.38
C GLY A 89 3.49 -1.17 -15.77
N PHE A 90 3.93 -2.34 -15.28
CA PHE A 90 3.04 -3.39 -14.82
C PHE A 90 2.44 -3.09 -13.44
N GLU A 91 1.11 -3.16 -13.36
CA GLU A 91 0.32 -3.24 -12.13
C GLU A 91 -0.72 -4.35 -12.32
N GLY A 92 -0.95 -5.17 -11.31
CA GLY A 92 -1.90 -6.26 -11.41
C GLY A 92 -1.75 -7.32 -10.33
N GLU A 93 -2.67 -8.27 -10.34
CA GLU A 93 -2.66 -9.42 -9.45
C GLU A 93 -2.09 -10.64 -10.17
N ILE A 94 -0.94 -11.13 -9.70
CA ILE A 94 -0.32 -12.35 -10.20
C ILE A 94 -1.01 -13.53 -9.51
N SER A 95 -1.58 -14.42 -10.32
CA SER A 95 -2.42 -15.53 -9.86
C SER A 95 -1.72 -16.44 -8.85
N LYS A 96 -2.47 -16.96 -7.87
CA LYS A 96 -1.94 -17.92 -6.89
C LYS A 96 -1.35 -19.14 -7.59
N GLY A 97 -0.12 -19.49 -7.19
CA GLY A 97 0.61 -20.63 -7.76
C GLY A 97 1.61 -20.24 -8.84
N GLU A 98 1.51 -19.03 -9.39
CA GLU A 98 2.55 -18.45 -10.23
C GLU A 98 3.74 -17.97 -9.39
N TYR A 99 4.91 -17.87 -10.03
CA TYR A 99 6.07 -17.23 -9.43
C TYR A 99 5.75 -15.74 -9.20
N GLY A 100 6.02 -15.22 -8.00
CA GLY A 100 5.67 -13.84 -7.66
C GLY A 100 4.17 -13.60 -7.40
N ALA A 101 3.36 -14.66 -7.18
CA ALA A 101 1.95 -14.52 -6.85
C ALA A 101 1.66 -13.46 -5.76
N GLY A 102 0.69 -12.60 -6.02
CA GLY A 102 0.35 -11.45 -5.18
C GLY A 102 -0.01 -10.21 -6.00
N LEU A 103 -0.46 -9.17 -5.30
CA LEU A 103 -0.75 -7.86 -5.91
C LEU A 103 0.53 -7.05 -6.09
N VAL A 104 0.74 -6.52 -7.29
CA VAL A 104 1.82 -5.61 -7.65
C VAL A 104 1.22 -4.24 -8.01
N LEU A 105 1.67 -3.19 -7.32
CA LEU A 105 1.28 -1.81 -7.58
C LEU A 105 2.52 -0.94 -7.77
N ILE A 106 2.45 0.09 -8.60
CA ILE A 106 3.53 1.06 -8.72
C ILE A 106 3.47 1.97 -7.48
N TRP A 107 4.53 1.91 -6.68
CA TRP A 107 4.73 2.79 -5.53
C TRP A 107 5.28 4.14 -6.01
N ASP A 108 6.33 4.13 -6.82
CA ASP A 108 6.88 5.34 -7.46
C ASP A 108 7.57 4.99 -8.77
N ARG A 109 7.76 6.00 -9.61
CA ARG A 109 8.50 5.92 -10.87
C ARG A 109 9.04 7.29 -11.23
N GLY A 110 10.09 7.28 -12.02
CA GLY A 110 10.68 8.52 -12.51
C GLY A 110 11.97 8.24 -13.26
N THR A 111 12.85 9.23 -13.24
CA THR A 111 14.18 9.09 -13.82
C THR A 111 15.25 8.98 -12.75
N TYR A 112 16.42 8.48 -13.13
CA TYR A 112 17.59 8.45 -12.29
C TYR A 112 18.83 8.87 -13.07
N GLU A 113 19.80 9.44 -12.36
CA GLU A 113 21.14 9.71 -12.88
C GLU A 113 22.12 8.70 -12.31
N THR A 114 23.07 8.26 -13.13
CA THR A 114 24.12 7.32 -12.70
C THR A 114 25.35 8.09 -12.25
N GLU A 115 25.68 8.02 -10.96
CA GLU A 115 26.97 8.53 -10.47
C GLU A 115 28.06 7.46 -10.57
N LYS A 116 27.69 6.20 -10.31
CA LYS A 116 28.62 5.05 -10.40
C LYS A 116 27.87 3.75 -10.59
N TRP A 117 28.37 2.88 -11.48
CA TRP A 117 27.80 1.55 -11.68
C TRP A 117 28.92 0.52 -11.83
N THR A 118 29.07 -0.33 -10.83
CA THR A 118 30.07 -1.41 -10.79
C THR A 118 29.47 -2.63 -10.08
N GLU A 119 30.12 -3.78 -10.17
CA GLU A 119 29.71 -4.98 -9.42
C GLU A 119 29.75 -4.80 -7.88
N ARG A 120 30.50 -3.80 -7.39
CA ARG A 120 30.67 -3.53 -5.95
C ARG A 120 29.80 -2.41 -5.42
N GLU A 121 29.27 -1.56 -6.28
CA GLU A 121 28.35 -0.49 -5.88
C GLU A 121 27.61 0.07 -7.09
N VAL A 122 26.34 0.40 -6.86
CA VAL A 122 25.49 1.15 -7.77
C VAL A 122 25.04 2.41 -7.04
N LYS A 123 25.49 3.57 -7.51
CA LYS A 123 25.17 4.88 -6.95
C LYS A 123 24.39 5.71 -7.95
N VAL A 124 23.21 6.14 -7.53
CA VAL A 124 22.25 6.84 -8.38
C VAL A 124 21.61 8.01 -7.65
N VAL A 125 21.21 9.03 -8.41
CA VAL A 125 20.31 10.10 -7.95
C VAL A 125 18.92 9.77 -8.48
N LEU A 126 17.93 9.59 -7.62
CA LEU A 126 16.54 9.34 -8.02
C LEU A 126 15.75 10.65 -8.14
N HIS A 127 14.91 10.72 -9.16
CA HIS A 127 13.98 11.82 -9.45
C HIS A 127 12.56 11.28 -9.61
N GLY A 128 11.95 10.93 -8.49
CA GLY A 128 10.58 10.41 -8.40
C GLY A 128 9.58 11.38 -7.82
N SER A 129 8.32 10.94 -7.77
CA SER A 129 7.23 11.67 -7.14
C SER A 129 7.14 11.43 -5.63
N ARG A 130 7.65 10.28 -5.14
CA ARG A 130 7.65 9.89 -3.73
C ARG A 130 9.05 9.69 -3.16
N THR A 131 9.99 9.21 -3.98
CA THR A 131 11.40 9.07 -3.62
C THR A 131 12.27 9.94 -4.51
N SER A 132 13.17 10.68 -3.87
CA SER A 132 14.17 11.48 -4.55
C SER A 132 15.47 11.54 -3.74
N GLY A 133 16.57 11.88 -4.41
CA GLY A 133 17.89 12.03 -3.80
C GLY A 133 18.83 10.87 -4.08
N ARG A 134 20.02 10.94 -3.48
CA ARG A 134 21.12 10.01 -3.72
C ARG A 134 20.99 8.73 -2.90
N TYR A 135 21.14 7.61 -3.60
CA TYR A 135 21.16 6.27 -3.02
C TYR A 135 22.38 5.50 -3.50
N VAL A 136 22.88 4.61 -2.63
CA VAL A 136 23.90 3.63 -2.97
C VAL A 136 23.43 2.23 -2.58
N LEU A 137 23.56 1.31 -3.53
CA LEU A 137 23.41 -0.13 -3.37
C LEU A 137 24.82 -0.73 -3.31
N PHE A 138 25.09 -1.59 -2.34
CA PHE A 138 26.36 -2.31 -2.23
C PHE A 138 26.15 -3.76 -1.79
N PRO A 139 26.87 -4.74 -2.37
CA PRO A 139 26.71 -6.15 -2.07
C PRO A 139 27.29 -6.47 -0.68
N THR A 140 26.72 -7.47 -0.03
CA THR A 140 27.21 -7.99 1.25
C THR A 140 27.62 -9.45 1.11
N ASN A 141 26.68 -10.34 0.76
CA ASN A 141 26.97 -11.75 0.53
C ASN A 141 25.98 -12.37 -0.46
N GLY A 142 26.50 -13.09 -1.46
CA GLY A 142 25.70 -13.75 -2.49
C GLY A 142 24.76 -12.76 -3.20
N LYS A 143 23.45 -13.00 -3.09
CA LYS A 143 22.42 -12.12 -3.67
C LYS A 143 22.02 -10.94 -2.76
N ASN A 144 22.54 -10.86 -1.54
CA ASN A 144 22.17 -9.82 -0.59
C ASN A 144 23.00 -8.56 -0.83
N TRP A 145 22.31 -7.46 -0.99
CA TRP A 145 22.84 -6.11 -1.03
C TRP A 145 22.23 -5.30 0.11
N MET A 146 22.80 -4.13 0.37
CA MET A 146 22.19 -3.11 1.20
C MET A 146 21.95 -1.88 0.35
N ILE A 147 20.84 -1.19 0.60
CA ILE A 147 20.59 0.15 0.08
C ILE A 147 20.76 1.17 1.21
N HIS A 148 21.37 2.30 0.89
CA HIS A 148 21.62 3.41 1.80
C HIS A 148 21.26 4.72 1.11
N ARG A 149 20.52 5.58 1.80
CA ARG A 149 20.28 6.96 1.38
C ARG A 149 21.48 7.81 1.80
N MET A 150 22.07 8.53 0.85
CA MET A 150 23.25 9.37 1.10
C MET A 150 22.88 10.82 1.48
N ASP A 151 21.74 11.30 1.02
CA ASP A 151 21.26 12.65 1.33
C ASP A 151 20.55 12.68 2.69
N PRO A 152 20.45 13.86 3.32
CA PRO A 152 19.57 14.05 4.47
C PRO A 152 18.13 13.56 4.17
N PRO A 153 17.36 13.19 5.20
CA PRO A 153 15.94 12.94 5.04
C PRO A 153 15.27 14.17 4.42
N PRO A 154 14.29 13.98 3.53
CA PRO A 154 13.58 15.13 3.00
C PRO A 154 12.76 15.79 4.13
N PRO A 155 12.53 17.13 4.11
CA PRO A 155 11.90 17.85 5.21
C PRO A 155 10.54 17.28 5.64
N GLU A 156 9.77 16.73 4.71
CA GLU A 156 8.50 16.07 4.94
C GLU A 156 8.60 14.80 5.80
N ALA A 157 9.74 14.10 5.81
CA ALA A 157 9.92 12.89 6.62
C ALA A 157 9.90 13.20 8.13
N SER A 158 10.23 14.44 8.51
CA SER A 158 10.20 14.91 9.90
C SER A 158 8.83 15.42 10.35
N ARG A 159 7.87 15.58 9.43
CA ARG A 159 6.53 16.06 9.80
C ARG A 159 5.74 14.93 10.48
N PRO A 160 4.97 15.24 11.54
CA PRO A 160 4.07 14.28 12.17
C PRO A 160 3.09 13.71 11.14
N LEU A 161 3.15 12.41 10.92
CA LEU A 161 2.31 11.75 9.93
C LEU A 161 0.84 11.88 10.33
N GLY A 162 -0.01 12.24 9.36
CA GLY A 162 -1.45 12.45 9.58
C GLY A 162 -1.82 13.81 10.17
N GLU A 163 -0.86 14.70 10.45
CA GLU A 163 -1.17 16.08 10.82
C GLU A 163 -1.96 16.80 9.70
N GLY A 164 -3.04 17.47 10.08
CA GLY A 164 -3.95 18.15 9.14
C GLY A 164 -4.88 17.21 8.34
N LEU A 165 -4.74 15.89 8.44
CA LEU A 165 -5.69 14.96 7.85
C LEU A 165 -6.93 14.82 8.75
N LEU A 166 -8.10 14.89 8.12
CA LEU A 166 -9.39 14.64 8.75
C LEU A 166 -10.08 13.47 8.06
N PRO A 167 -10.88 12.66 8.78
CA PRO A 167 -11.66 11.60 8.16
C PRO A 167 -12.58 12.12 7.05
N MET A 168 -12.62 11.40 5.93
CA MET A 168 -13.64 11.55 4.91
C MET A 168 -14.99 11.07 5.45
N LEU A 169 -16.03 11.88 5.27
CA LEU A 169 -17.35 11.62 5.85
C LEU A 169 -18.31 11.06 4.80
N PRO A 170 -19.15 10.07 5.16
CA PRO A 170 -20.15 9.52 4.24
C PRO A 170 -21.34 10.46 4.07
N GLU A 171 -22.01 10.36 2.92
CA GLU A 171 -23.29 10.99 2.65
C GLU A 171 -24.45 10.04 3.02
N PRO A 172 -25.43 10.48 3.84
CA PRO A 172 -26.58 9.64 4.17
C PRO A 172 -27.45 9.31 2.94
N ARG A 173 -27.87 8.04 2.84
CA ARG A 173 -28.82 7.55 1.83
C ARG A 173 -29.82 6.59 2.45
N LYS A 174 -31.09 6.71 2.04
CA LYS A 174 -32.17 5.81 2.50
C LYS A 174 -32.16 4.44 1.81
N ARG A 175 -31.46 4.31 0.69
CA ARG A 175 -31.48 3.11 -0.15
C ARG A 175 -30.10 2.81 -0.68
N ILE A 176 -29.84 1.54 -0.88
CA ILE A 176 -28.61 1.06 -1.48
C ILE A 176 -28.47 1.53 -2.94
N PRO A 177 -27.25 1.78 -3.45
CA PRO A 177 -27.03 2.06 -4.87
C PRO A 177 -27.63 0.97 -5.76
N ARG A 178 -28.25 1.38 -6.88
CA ARG A 178 -28.83 0.45 -7.86
C ARG A 178 -27.74 -0.41 -8.52
N ASP A 179 -26.67 0.25 -8.98
CA ASP A 179 -25.49 -0.44 -9.48
C ASP A 179 -24.56 -0.78 -8.32
N GLN A 180 -24.77 -1.97 -7.73
CA GLN A 180 -23.94 -2.44 -6.63
C GLN A 180 -22.53 -2.81 -7.09
N ARG A 181 -22.32 -3.15 -8.39
CA ARG A 181 -21.01 -3.58 -8.91
C ARG A 181 -19.97 -2.48 -8.83
N ALA A 182 -20.40 -1.22 -8.79
CA ALA A 182 -19.52 -0.07 -8.64
C ALA A 182 -19.08 0.20 -7.17
N TYR A 183 -19.54 -0.59 -6.19
CA TYR A 183 -19.34 -0.33 -4.77
C TYR A 183 -18.77 -1.55 -4.02
N GLY A 184 -17.92 -1.26 -3.03
CA GLY A 184 -17.62 -2.15 -1.92
C GLY A 184 -18.49 -1.78 -0.71
N PHE A 185 -18.96 -2.80 0.01
CA PHE A 185 -19.84 -2.63 1.15
C PHE A 185 -19.15 -3.10 2.43
N GLU A 186 -19.34 -2.36 3.51
CA GLU A 186 -18.77 -2.66 4.83
C GLU A 186 -19.83 -2.48 5.92
N PHE A 187 -19.67 -3.16 7.05
CA PHE A 187 -20.51 -2.91 8.22
C PHE A 187 -20.11 -1.59 8.89
N ASP A 188 -21.10 -0.77 9.23
CA ASP A 188 -20.92 0.31 10.19
C ASP A 188 -21.33 -0.22 11.56
N LEU A 189 -20.35 -0.49 12.41
CA LEU A 189 -20.56 -1.00 13.77
C LEU A 189 -20.97 0.10 14.76
N GLY A 190 -21.03 1.37 14.33
CA GLY A 190 -21.10 2.53 15.20
C GLY A 190 -19.78 2.81 15.94
N GLY A 191 -19.79 3.88 16.73
CA GLY A 191 -18.62 4.36 17.49
C GLY A 191 -18.05 5.66 16.95
N ASP A 192 -16.87 6.02 17.44
CA ASP A 192 -16.21 7.29 17.13
C ASP A 192 -15.25 7.16 15.95
N ARG A 193 -15.38 8.04 14.95
CA ARG A 193 -14.46 8.09 13.81
C ARG A 193 -13.09 8.59 14.25
N ALA A 194 -12.04 7.92 13.81
CA ALA A 194 -10.67 8.33 14.07
C ALA A 194 -9.71 7.90 12.96
N LEU A 195 -8.69 8.73 12.70
CA LEU A 195 -7.50 8.29 11.99
C LEU A 195 -6.48 7.77 13.01
N LEU A 196 -5.67 6.80 12.58
CA LEU A 196 -4.56 6.27 13.36
C LEU A 196 -3.27 6.42 12.55
N ALA A 197 -2.41 7.31 13.01
CA ALA A 197 -1.06 7.47 12.47
C ALA A 197 -0.07 6.56 13.22
N VAL A 198 0.80 5.92 12.45
CA VAL A 198 1.93 5.12 12.95
C VAL A 198 3.20 5.71 12.35
N GLN A 199 4.16 6.10 13.18
CA GLN A 199 5.42 6.68 12.74
C GLN A 199 6.48 6.41 13.80
N ASN A 200 7.68 5.98 13.39
CA ASN A 200 8.80 5.71 14.30
C ASN A 200 8.48 4.72 15.44
N GLY A 201 7.60 3.75 15.18
CA GLY A 201 7.15 2.78 16.19
C GLY A 201 6.11 3.32 17.18
N GLU A 202 5.69 4.57 17.05
CA GLU A 202 4.67 5.21 17.89
C GLU A 202 3.32 5.28 17.18
N THR A 203 2.25 5.30 17.96
CA THR A 203 0.86 5.37 17.47
C THR A 203 0.17 6.62 17.98
N ARG A 204 -0.56 7.31 17.11
CA ARG A 204 -1.33 8.52 17.46
C ARG A 204 -2.72 8.46 16.83
N LEU A 205 -3.75 8.54 17.67
CA LEU A 205 -5.14 8.66 17.22
C LEU A 205 -5.51 10.13 17.03
N ILE A 206 -6.27 10.39 15.97
CA ILE A 206 -6.77 11.70 15.58
C ILE A 206 -8.28 11.57 15.44
N ALA A 207 -9.03 12.26 16.29
CA ALA A 207 -10.48 12.27 16.26
C ALA A 207 -11.04 12.93 14.99
N ALA A 208 -12.34 12.79 14.76
CA ALA A 208 -13.01 13.32 13.58
C ALA A 208 -12.88 14.83 13.38
N ASP A 209 -12.70 15.59 14.46
CA ASP A 209 -12.48 17.04 14.47
C ASP A 209 -10.99 17.44 14.36
N GLY A 210 -10.09 16.47 14.27
CA GLY A 210 -8.63 16.68 14.23
C GLY A 210 -7.96 16.73 15.61
N GLY A 211 -8.74 16.68 16.69
CA GLY A 211 -8.24 16.66 18.07
C GLY A 211 -7.72 15.29 18.51
N PRO A 212 -7.19 15.19 19.74
CA PRO A 212 -6.84 13.90 20.34
C PRO A 212 -8.11 13.11 20.69
N VAL A 213 -8.03 11.78 20.58
CA VAL A 213 -9.08 10.89 21.10
C VAL A 213 -8.98 10.84 22.64
N PRO A 214 -10.11 10.90 23.38
CA PRO A 214 -10.11 10.78 24.83
C PRO A 214 -9.47 9.47 25.33
N ALA A 215 -8.77 9.54 26.47
CA ALA A 215 -8.00 8.41 27.00
C ALA A 215 -8.87 7.20 27.30
N GLU A 216 -10.07 7.40 27.85
CA GLU A 216 -11.05 6.36 28.16
C GLU A 216 -11.60 5.64 26.92
N LYS A 217 -11.50 6.27 25.75
CA LYS A 217 -11.88 5.69 24.45
C LYS A 217 -10.71 5.11 23.69
N THR A 218 -9.48 5.29 24.18
CA THR A 218 -8.27 4.89 23.43
C THR A 218 -8.04 3.38 23.59
N PRO A 219 -8.12 2.59 22.50
CA PRO A 219 -7.74 1.18 22.55
C PRO A 219 -6.24 1.01 22.77
N ASP A 220 -5.84 -0.14 23.31
CA ASP A 220 -4.43 -0.53 23.32
C ASP A 220 -3.99 -0.85 21.88
N LEU A 221 -3.01 -0.10 21.37
CA LEU A 221 -2.49 -0.26 20.01
C LEU A 221 -1.15 -1.01 19.98
N GLY A 222 -0.80 -1.67 21.08
CA GLY A 222 0.35 -2.54 21.18
C GLY A 222 0.44 -3.54 20.02
N GLY A 223 1.66 -3.76 19.53
CA GLY A 223 1.95 -4.68 18.44
C GLY A 223 1.59 -4.18 17.04
N LEU A 224 0.72 -3.17 16.89
CA LEU A 224 0.34 -2.64 15.58
C LEU A 224 1.54 -2.12 14.77
N PRO A 225 2.49 -1.34 15.33
CA PRO A 225 3.67 -0.91 14.58
C PRO A 225 4.47 -2.09 14.02
N LYS A 226 4.63 -3.17 14.80
CA LYS A 226 5.33 -4.38 14.35
C LYS A 226 4.55 -5.13 13.27
N ALA A 227 3.23 -5.18 13.35
CA ALA A 227 2.38 -5.74 12.30
C ALA A 227 2.51 -4.97 10.98
N LEU A 228 2.80 -3.66 11.04
CA LEU A 228 3.12 -2.80 9.91
C LEU A 228 4.62 -2.82 9.52
N LEU A 229 5.42 -3.75 10.05
CA LEU A 229 6.87 -3.83 9.80
C LEU A 229 7.65 -2.57 10.21
N ASP A 230 7.12 -1.83 11.20
CA ASP A 230 7.58 -0.52 11.66
C ASP A 230 7.53 0.58 10.57
N LEU A 231 6.79 0.33 9.49
CA LEU A 231 6.63 1.30 8.41
C LEU A 231 5.66 2.41 8.81
N PRO A 232 5.91 3.66 8.36
CA PRO A 232 4.98 4.75 8.58
C PRO A 232 3.65 4.47 7.87
N ALA A 233 2.53 4.67 8.57
CA ALA A 233 1.21 4.44 8.01
C ALA A 233 0.14 5.38 8.59
N VAL A 234 -0.91 5.63 7.82
CA VAL A 234 -2.13 6.27 8.32
C VAL A 234 -3.31 5.38 7.98
N LEU A 235 -4.04 4.96 8.99
CA LEU A 235 -5.23 4.12 8.90
C LEU A 235 -6.47 4.97 9.18
N ASP A 236 -7.58 4.68 8.51
CA ASP A 236 -8.90 5.25 8.83
C ASP A 236 -9.80 4.17 9.39
N GLY A 237 -10.45 4.47 10.51
CA GLY A 237 -11.24 3.52 11.26
C GLY A 237 -12.25 4.17 12.21
N GLN A 238 -12.96 3.29 12.90
CA GLN A 238 -13.85 3.68 14.00
C GLN A 238 -13.44 2.95 15.27
N ILE A 239 -13.50 3.67 16.38
CA ILE A 239 -13.36 3.07 17.70
C ILE A 239 -14.75 2.62 18.12
N ALA A 240 -14.94 1.30 18.11
CA ALA A 240 -16.19 0.67 18.52
C ALA A 240 -16.06 0.13 19.95
N ASP A 241 -17.13 0.21 20.73
CA ASP A 241 -17.25 -0.52 21.98
C ASP A 241 -17.63 -1.97 21.67
N VAL A 242 -16.76 -2.91 22.05
CA VAL A 242 -17.00 -4.33 21.95
C VAL A 242 -17.07 -4.89 23.37
N SER A 243 -18.28 -5.02 23.90
CA SER A 243 -18.56 -5.56 25.24
C SER A 243 -17.83 -4.82 26.37
N GLY A 244 -17.87 -3.49 26.34
CA GLY A 244 -17.23 -2.60 27.31
C GLY A 244 -15.75 -2.37 27.05
N THR A 245 -15.22 -2.78 25.89
CA THR A 245 -13.83 -2.50 25.52
C THR A 245 -13.74 -1.72 24.20
N PRO A 246 -13.02 -0.59 24.14
CA PRO A 246 -12.69 0.05 22.87
C PRO A 246 -11.82 -0.85 21.98
N VAL A 247 -12.20 -0.95 20.71
CA VAL A 247 -11.46 -1.64 19.65
C VAL A 247 -11.40 -0.75 18.41
N PHE A 248 -10.21 -0.56 17.83
CA PHE A 248 -10.05 0.20 16.59
C PHE A 248 -10.37 -0.69 15.37
N MET A 249 -11.49 -0.41 14.73
CA MET A 249 -11.97 -1.11 13.54
C MET A 249 -11.45 -0.39 12.29
N ILE A 250 -10.47 -0.99 11.62
CA ILE A 250 -9.76 -0.42 10.47
C ILE A 250 -10.51 -0.76 9.18
N TYR A 251 -10.86 0.24 8.37
CA TYR A 251 -11.49 -0.01 7.08
C TYR A 251 -10.78 0.62 5.87
N ASP A 252 -9.87 1.58 6.06
CA ASP A 252 -9.11 2.20 4.96
C ASP A 252 -7.63 2.44 5.35
N LEU A 253 -6.79 2.59 4.33
CA LEU A 253 -5.35 2.84 4.44
C LEU A 253 -5.00 4.07 3.60
N LEU A 254 -4.58 5.14 4.25
CA LEU A 254 -4.39 6.46 3.65
C LEU A 254 -2.93 6.76 3.33
N HIS A 255 -2.01 6.07 3.99
CA HIS A 255 -0.57 6.22 3.81
C HIS A 255 0.12 4.91 4.19
N LEU A 256 1.16 4.53 3.44
CA LEU A 256 2.03 3.41 3.76
C LEU A 256 3.44 3.68 3.21
N ASP A 257 4.45 3.45 4.05
CA ASP A 257 5.87 3.52 3.69
C ASP A 257 6.25 4.80 2.93
N GLY A 258 5.99 5.97 3.53
CA GLY A 258 6.34 7.27 2.95
C GLY A 258 5.43 7.74 1.81
N GLY A 259 4.52 6.90 1.32
CA GLY A 259 3.61 7.20 0.22
C GLY A 259 2.17 7.42 0.65
N ALA A 260 1.60 8.60 0.34
CA ALA A 260 0.16 8.82 0.44
C ALA A 260 -0.59 7.93 -0.56
N LEU A 261 -1.70 7.33 -0.13
CA LEU A 261 -2.56 6.48 -0.96
C LEU A 261 -3.88 7.17 -1.33
N LEU A 262 -4.04 8.46 -0.99
CA LEU A 262 -5.30 9.20 -1.12
C LEU A 262 -5.86 9.19 -2.56
N ASP A 263 -5.00 9.28 -3.57
CA ASP A 263 -5.40 9.28 -4.98
C ASP A 263 -5.66 7.87 -5.54
N ARG A 264 -5.24 6.82 -4.83
CA ARG A 264 -5.52 5.44 -5.26
C ARG A 264 -7.02 5.16 -5.12
N SER A 265 -7.53 4.30 -6.00
CA SER A 265 -8.90 3.80 -5.90
C SER A 265 -9.14 3.14 -4.54
N TYR A 266 -10.36 3.24 -4.01
CA TYR A 266 -10.75 2.58 -2.77
C TYR A 266 -10.46 1.08 -2.83
N GLU A 267 -10.74 0.42 -3.96
CA GLU A 267 -10.41 -1.00 -4.15
C GLU A 267 -8.92 -1.29 -3.94
N ASN A 268 -8.02 -0.49 -4.51
CA ASN A 268 -6.58 -0.70 -4.33
C ASN A 268 -6.16 -0.47 -2.88
N ARG A 269 -6.62 0.60 -2.22
CA ARG A 269 -6.31 0.86 -0.80
C ARG A 269 -6.80 -0.28 0.09
N ARG A 270 -7.99 -0.80 -0.20
CA ARG A 270 -8.65 -1.86 0.55
C ARG A 270 -7.97 -3.22 0.36
N ARG A 271 -7.58 -3.56 -0.87
CA ARG A 271 -6.75 -4.75 -1.15
C ARG A 271 -5.40 -4.64 -0.46
N THR A 272 -4.70 -3.51 -0.58
CA THR A 272 -3.43 -3.24 0.12
C THR A 272 -3.60 -3.46 1.63
N LEU A 273 -4.66 -2.91 2.24
CA LEU A 273 -4.96 -3.12 3.66
C LEU A 273 -5.22 -4.60 4.02
N ASP A 274 -5.99 -5.34 3.19
CA ASP A 274 -6.21 -6.78 3.41
C ASP A 274 -4.90 -7.58 3.37
N TYR A 275 -3.96 -7.22 2.49
CA TYR A 275 -2.66 -7.88 2.39
C TYR A 275 -1.76 -7.65 3.61
N LEU A 276 -1.95 -6.55 4.35
CA LEU A 276 -1.25 -6.32 5.62
C LEU A 276 -1.73 -7.28 6.73
N LYS A 277 -2.92 -7.89 6.57
CA LYS A 277 -3.50 -8.85 7.53
C LYS A 277 -3.51 -8.33 8.95
N LEU A 278 -3.83 -7.04 9.12
CA LEU A 278 -3.83 -6.38 10.41
C LEU A 278 -4.98 -6.93 11.26
N ASN A 279 -4.62 -7.75 12.24
CA ASN A 279 -5.54 -8.36 13.20
C ASN A 279 -4.84 -8.52 14.55
N GLY A 280 -5.27 -7.74 15.54
CA GLY A 280 -4.83 -7.81 16.93
C GLY A 280 -6.02 -7.76 17.90
N ASP A 281 -5.75 -7.82 19.19
CA ASP A 281 -6.79 -7.95 20.22
C ASP A 281 -7.69 -6.71 20.34
N ARG A 282 -7.14 -5.54 20.07
CA ARG A 282 -7.78 -4.23 20.25
C ARG A 282 -7.78 -3.37 18.98
N TRP A 283 -7.36 -3.95 17.86
CA TRP A 283 -7.39 -3.34 16.55
C TRP A 283 -7.56 -4.41 15.48
N GLN A 284 -8.48 -4.23 14.55
CA GLN A 284 -8.76 -5.25 13.54
C GLN A 284 -9.25 -4.64 12.23
N THR A 285 -8.83 -5.25 11.13
CA THR A 285 -9.31 -4.92 9.79
C THR A 285 -10.72 -5.48 9.59
N THR A 286 -11.67 -4.61 9.25
CA THR A 286 -13.06 -5.04 8.96
C THR A 286 -13.13 -5.74 7.61
N PRO A 287 -14.02 -6.74 7.44
CA PRO A 287 -14.29 -7.30 6.12
C PRO A 287 -15.01 -6.28 5.23
N TRP A 288 -14.79 -6.40 3.92
CA TRP A 288 -15.50 -5.64 2.90
C TRP A 288 -16.02 -6.59 1.81
N PHE A 289 -17.09 -6.19 1.14
CA PHE A 289 -17.84 -7.06 0.23
C PHE A 289 -18.11 -6.31 -1.08
N PRO A 290 -17.37 -6.59 -2.16
CA PRO A 290 -17.64 -6.02 -3.49
C PRO A 290 -19.00 -6.49 -4.00
N ALA A 291 -19.82 -5.57 -4.54
CA ALA A 291 -21.11 -5.85 -5.18
C ALA A 291 -22.24 -6.49 -4.33
N ASP A 292 -21.98 -6.91 -3.10
CA ASP A 292 -22.90 -7.69 -2.25
C ASP A 292 -23.71 -6.86 -1.25
N GLY A 293 -24.05 -5.63 -1.60
CA GLY A 293 -24.64 -4.68 -0.66
C GLY A 293 -25.97 -5.12 -0.03
N LYS A 294 -26.87 -5.76 -0.79
CA LYS A 294 -28.16 -6.26 -0.27
C LYS A 294 -27.97 -7.34 0.81
N PRO A 295 -27.19 -8.42 0.56
CA PRO A 295 -26.79 -9.36 1.60
C PRO A 295 -26.19 -8.69 2.84
N VAL A 296 -25.25 -7.76 2.66
CA VAL A 296 -24.57 -7.05 3.77
C VAL A 296 -25.58 -6.25 4.59
N LEU A 297 -26.48 -5.49 3.95
CA LEU A 297 -27.52 -4.72 4.65
C LEU A 297 -28.44 -5.63 5.48
N LYS A 298 -28.82 -6.80 4.93
CA LYS A 298 -29.65 -7.79 5.64
C LYS A 298 -28.94 -8.32 6.88
N VAL A 299 -27.66 -8.70 6.75
CA VAL A 299 -26.86 -9.20 7.88
C VAL A 299 -26.67 -8.10 8.93
N ALA A 300 -26.37 -6.87 8.50
CA ALA A 300 -26.22 -5.72 9.40
C ALA A 300 -27.49 -5.51 10.24
N HIS A 301 -28.67 -5.57 9.60
CA HIS A 301 -29.96 -5.48 10.29
C HIS A 301 -30.14 -6.61 11.31
N GLN A 302 -29.88 -7.86 10.91
CA GLN A 302 -30.00 -9.04 11.79
C GLN A 302 -29.05 -8.99 12.99
N ARG A 303 -27.87 -8.37 12.83
CA ARG A 303 -26.86 -8.20 13.88
C ARG A 303 -27.09 -6.95 14.74
N GLY A 304 -28.10 -6.13 14.43
CA GLY A 304 -28.39 -4.89 15.15
C GLY A 304 -27.39 -3.76 14.88
N PHE A 305 -26.60 -3.85 13.81
CA PHE A 305 -25.70 -2.77 13.42
C PHE A 305 -26.48 -1.54 12.93
N PRO A 306 -26.02 -0.31 13.20
CA PRO A 306 -26.77 0.90 12.85
C PRO A 306 -26.91 1.12 11.34
N ALA A 307 -25.88 0.80 10.56
CA ALA A 307 -25.82 1.07 9.14
C ALA A 307 -24.85 0.12 8.41
N ILE A 308 -24.76 0.32 7.09
CA ILE A 308 -23.64 -0.15 6.28
C ILE A 308 -23.02 1.04 5.56
N PHE A 309 -21.74 0.93 5.24
CA PHE A 309 -21.09 1.83 4.30
C PHE A 309 -21.15 1.23 2.89
N ALA A 310 -21.36 2.10 1.89
CA ALA A 310 -21.15 1.78 0.49
C ALA A 310 -20.10 2.76 -0.06
N LYS A 311 -18.95 2.24 -0.49
CA LYS A 311 -17.81 3.04 -0.99
C LYS A 311 -17.58 2.71 -2.45
N ARG A 312 -17.54 3.73 -3.32
CA ARG A 312 -17.34 3.53 -4.76
C ARG A 312 -15.95 2.94 -5.02
N LEU A 313 -15.85 1.81 -5.72
CA LEU A 313 -14.59 1.07 -5.90
C LEU A 313 -13.46 1.92 -6.47
N THR A 314 -13.79 2.78 -7.44
CA THR A 314 -12.82 3.62 -8.15
C THR A 314 -12.54 4.96 -7.47
N SER A 315 -13.13 5.28 -6.31
CA SER A 315 -13.01 6.63 -5.75
C SER A 315 -11.69 6.88 -5.01
N PRO A 316 -11.13 8.10 -5.11
CA PRO A 316 -10.07 8.52 -4.22
C PRO A 316 -10.62 8.72 -2.80
N TYR A 317 -9.71 8.94 -1.85
CA TYR A 317 -10.03 9.42 -0.52
C TYR A 317 -9.98 10.95 -0.50
N LEU A 318 -10.99 11.59 0.08
CA LEU A 318 -11.12 13.06 0.15
C LEU A 318 -11.09 13.51 1.61
N PRO A 319 -9.90 13.81 2.19
CA PRO A 319 -9.78 14.15 3.61
C PRO A 319 -10.67 15.34 3.99
N GLY A 320 -11.35 15.22 5.13
CA GLY A 320 -12.21 16.28 5.70
C GLY A 320 -13.48 16.61 4.89
N MET A 321 -13.72 15.94 3.77
CA MET A 321 -14.88 16.20 2.93
C MET A 321 -16.01 15.21 3.21
N ARG A 322 -17.26 15.71 3.18
CA ARG A 322 -18.42 14.83 2.99
C ARG A 322 -18.47 14.41 1.52
N SER A 323 -18.24 13.13 1.27
CA SER A 323 -18.02 12.64 -0.09
C SER A 323 -19.28 12.08 -0.74
N PRO A 324 -19.49 12.33 -2.05
CA PRO A 324 -20.53 11.64 -2.82
C PRO A 324 -20.19 10.17 -3.14
N TYR A 325 -18.95 9.74 -2.90
CA TYR A 325 -18.47 8.38 -3.19
C TYR A 325 -18.65 7.40 -2.04
N TRP A 326 -18.83 7.93 -0.83
CA TRP A 326 -19.00 7.15 0.38
C TRP A 326 -20.38 7.42 0.93
N LEU A 327 -21.21 6.38 1.01
CA LEU A 327 -22.59 6.47 1.45
C LEU A 327 -22.75 5.71 2.76
N THR A 328 -23.62 6.21 3.64
CA THR A 328 -24.10 5.45 4.81
C THR A 328 -25.58 5.13 4.62
N ILE A 329 -25.94 3.85 4.80
CA ILE A 329 -27.29 3.34 4.61
C ILE A 329 -27.78 2.72 5.93
N PRO A 330 -28.79 3.30 6.59
CA PRO A 330 -29.25 2.82 7.90
C PRO A 330 -30.01 1.50 7.80
N THR A 331 -29.77 0.58 8.73
CA THR A 331 -30.44 -0.74 8.78
C THR A 331 -31.92 -0.66 9.13
N ARG A 332 -32.34 0.43 9.76
CA ARG A 332 -33.76 0.74 10.08
C ARG A 332 -34.65 0.97 8.84
N THR A 333 -34.05 1.05 7.65
CA THR A 333 -34.77 1.17 6.37
C THR A 333 -34.86 -0.14 5.58
N ALA A 334 -34.41 -1.27 6.16
CA ALA A 334 -34.58 -2.57 5.55
C ALA A 334 -36.09 -2.88 5.39
N PRO A 335 -36.55 -3.29 4.18
CA PRO A 335 -37.95 -3.58 3.90
C PRO A 335 -38.49 -4.78 4.68
#